data_AF-A0A2W4UDP2-F1
#
_entry.id   AF-A0A2W4UDP2-F1
#
_cell.length_a   1.000
_cell.length_b   1.000
_cell.length_c   1.000
_cell.angle_alpha   90.00
_cell.angle_beta   90.00
_cell.angle_gamma   90.00
#
_symmetry.space_group_name_H-M   'P 1'
#
loop_
_entity.id
_entity.type
_entity.pdbx_description
1 polymer ?
#
loop_
_entity_poly.entity_id
_entity_poly.type
_entity_poly.pdbx_seq_one_letter_code
_entity_poly.pdbx_strand_id
1 'polypeptide(L)'
;MPRPLLELPLLRRLKPRLHVHDDDALNAEPTLDRLVDPITPVETFFIRNNGGVPQIDTSRDWTLTIDGEVERPGVWTVARLRERFETVTITAVLECAGNGRSQFSPATDGLPWRLGAVGCARWTGVRLRDVLAHAGVRTSAVYTGHYAPDRLLADPSRPALSRGLP
;
A
#
# COMPACT_ATOMS: atom_id res chain seq x y z
N MET A 1 5.90 12.19 -21.10
CA MET A 1 4.47 12.36 -21.48
C MET A 1 3.73 12.91 -20.28
N PRO A 2 2.98 14.01 -20.38
CA PRO A 2 2.12 14.45 -19.28
C PRO A 2 1.05 13.38 -19.08
N ARG A 3 1.04 12.74 -17.90
CA ARG A 3 0.02 11.72 -17.59
C ARG A 3 -1.32 12.42 -17.41
N PRO A 4 -2.41 11.81 -17.87
CA PRO A 4 -3.70 12.44 -17.77
C PRO A 4 -4.08 12.48 -16.29
N LEU A 5 -4.55 13.65 -15.86
CA LEU A 5 -5.15 13.97 -14.56
C LEU A 5 -6.42 13.14 -14.30
N LEU A 6 -6.45 11.83 -14.58
CA LEU A 6 -7.65 10.98 -14.45
C LEU A 6 -7.87 10.51 -13.00
N GLU A 7 -6.78 10.38 -12.25
CA GLU A 7 -6.83 9.79 -10.92
C GLU A 7 -7.34 10.79 -9.86
N LEU A 8 -7.04 12.10 -9.97
CA LEU A 8 -7.60 13.10 -9.05
C LEU A 8 -9.13 13.28 -9.20
N PRO A 9 -9.71 13.38 -10.40
CA PRO A 9 -11.16 13.31 -10.61
C PRO A 9 -11.76 12.00 -10.12
N LEU A 10 -11.09 10.86 -10.34
CA LEU A 10 -11.53 9.56 -9.82
C LEU A 10 -11.56 9.55 -8.30
N LEU A 11 -10.51 10.06 -7.65
CA LEU A 11 -10.43 10.21 -6.20
C LEU A 11 -11.57 11.10 -5.69
N ARG A 12 -11.75 12.28 -6.28
CA ARG A 12 -12.83 13.20 -5.92
C ARG A 12 -14.21 12.59 -6.12
N ARG A 13 -14.37 11.68 -7.10
CA ARG A 13 -15.62 10.94 -7.32
C ARG A 13 -15.84 9.82 -6.30
N LEU A 14 -14.82 9.02 -6.01
CA LEU A 14 -14.94 7.82 -5.17
C LEU A 14 -14.77 8.10 -3.67
N LYS A 15 -13.99 9.12 -3.31
CA LYS A 15 -13.69 9.55 -1.94
C LYS A 15 -13.76 11.08 -1.83
N PRO A 16 -14.95 11.68 -2.07
CA PRO A 16 -15.12 13.14 -2.16
C PRO A 16 -14.76 13.92 -0.89
N ARG A 17 -14.66 13.24 0.25
CA ARG A 17 -14.51 13.85 1.58
C ARG A 17 -13.08 13.77 2.13
N LEU A 18 -12.10 13.39 1.33
CA LEU A 18 -10.70 13.42 1.74
C LEU A 18 -10.08 14.79 1.46
N HIS A 19 -9.28 15.27 2.41
CA HIS A 19 -8.39 16.40 2.22
C HIS A 19 -7.18 15.94 1.41
N VAL A 20 -7.00 16.49 0.21
CA VAL A 20 -5.86 16.19 -0.67
C VAL A 20 -4.73 17.17 -0.36
N HIS A 21 -3.52 16.68 -0.14
CA HIS A 21 -2.33 17.50 0.19
C HIS A 21 -1.70 18.20 -1.03
N ASP A 22 -2.38 18.20 -2.18
CA ASP A 22 -1.95 18.77 -3.47
C ASP A 22 -0.57 18.30 -3.96
N ASP A 23 -0.34 16.99 -3.87
CA ASP A 23 0.86 16.31 -4.39
C ASP A 23 0.49 15.38 -5.57
N ASP A 24 1.36 15.29 -6.56
CA ASP A 24 1.15 14.55 -7.82
C ASP A 24 0.92 13.05 -7.62
N ALA A 25 1.35 12.49 -6.48
CA ALA A 25 1.14 11.09 -6.11
C ALA A 25 -0.22 10.81 -5.45
N LEU A 26 -1.10 11.80 -5.32
CA LEU A 26 -2.44 11.65 -4.72
C LEU A 26 -2.38 11.17 -3.27
N ASN A 27 -1.83 12.02 -2.41
CA ASN A 27 -1.84 11.81 -0.98
C ASN A 27 -3.03 12.57 -0.35
N ALA A 28 -3.86 11.85 0.39
CA ALA A 28 -5.08 12.40 0.96
C ALA A 28 -5.48 11.75 2.29
N GLU A 29 -6.09 12.52 3.19
CA GLU A 29 -6.52 12.06 4.52
C GLU A 29 -7.98 12.46 4.82
N PRO A 30 -8.71 11.68 5.63
CA PRO A 30 -9.99 12.10 6.20
C PRO A 30 -9.82 13.18 7.27
N THR A 31 -10.91 13.89 7.58
CA THR A 31 -11.01 14.68 8.81
C THR A 31 -11.30 13.78 10.01
N LEU A 32 -10.96 14.23 11.22
CA LEU A 32 -11.09 13.43 12.44
C LEU A 32 -12.53 13.00 12.75
N ASP A 33 -13.54 13.80 12.40
CA ASP A 33 -14.96 13.44 12.55
C ASP A 33 -15.36 12.21 11.70
N ARG A 34 -14.48 11.75 10.82
CA ARG A 34 -14.67 10.56 9.97
C ARG A 34 -13.88 9.34 10.46
N LEU A 35 -13.09 9.49 11.52
CA LEU A 35 -12.30 8.42 12.14
C LEU A 35 -12.90 7.99 13.49
N VAL A 36 -14.24 8.00 13.59
CA VAL A 36 -14.96 7.68 14.84
C VAL A 36 -15.39 6.22 14.94
N ASP A 37 -15.44 5.52 13.81
CA ASP A 37 -15.82 4.12 13.77
C ASP A 37 -14.62 3.20 14.07
N PRO A 38 -14.81 2.06 14.79
CA PRO A 38 -13.74 1.10 15.05
C PRO A 38 -13.10 0.53 13.78
N ILE A 39 -13.85 0.49 12.68
CA ILE A 39 -13.39 0.13 11.34
C ILE A 39 -13.65 1.33 10.44
N THR A 40 -12.59 1.92 9.91
CA THR A 40 -12.66 3.05 9.01
C THR A 40 -13.32 2.64 7.70
N PRO A 41 -14.43 3.28 7.28
CA PRO A 41 -15.02 3.05 5.96
C PRO A 41 -14.00 3.24 4.85
N VAL A 42 -14.08 2.43 3.79
CA VAL A 42 -13.12 2.50 2.67
C VAL A 42 -13.11 3.91 2.07
N GLU A 43 -14.28 4.54 1.94
CA GLU A 43 -14.49 5.88 1.38
C GLU A 43 -13.76 6.99 2.16
N THR A 44 -13.44 6.73 3.43
CA THR A 44 -12.72 7.66 4.31
C THR A 44 -11.33 7.15 4.70
N PHE A 45 -10.89 5.98 4.20
CA PHE A 45 -9.54 5.49 4.44
C PHE A 45 -8.53 6.36 3.71
N PHE A 46 -7.48 6.79 4.43
CA PHE A 46 -6.45 7.67 3.88
C PHE A 46 -5.69 7.00 2.72
N ILE A 47 -5.11 7.81 1.84
CA ILE A 47 -4.32 7.35 0.69
C ILE A 47 -2.92 7.92 0.82
N ARG A 48 -1.91 7.04 0.84
CA ARG A 48 -0.51 7.43 0.69
C ARG A 48 0.11 6.68 -0.49
N ASN A 49 0.55 7.39 -1.52
CA ASN A 49 1.38 6.82 -2.58
C ASN A 49 2.75 7.52 -2.69
N ASN A 50 3.79 6.74 -2.96
CA ASN A 50 5.14 7.24 -3.27
C ASN A 50 5.37 7.44 -4.78
N GLY A 51 4.65 6.69 -5.61
CA GLY A 51 4.72 6.74 -7.07
C GLY A 51 3.33 6.86 -7.69
N GLY A 52 3.26 6.78 -9.01
CA GLY A 52 1.99 6.75 -9.72
C GLY A 52 1.27 5.42 -9.55
N VAL A 53 -0.06 5.44 -9.55
CA VAL A 53 -0.87 4.21 -9.42
C VAL A 53 -0.60 3.29 -10.62
N PRO A 54 -0.20 2.02 -10.40
CA PRO A 54 -0.01 1.07 -11.48
C PRO A 54 -1.32 0.79 -12.22
N GLN A 55 -1.28 0.76 -13.55
CA GLN A 55 -2.41 0.33 -14.36
C GLN A 55 -2.41 -1.19 -14.41
N ILE A 56 -3.39 -1.82 -13.74
CA ILE A 56 -3.59 -3.26 -13.72
C ILE A 56 -4.98 -3.51 -14.30
N ASP A 57 -5.04 -3.98 -15.54
CA ASP A 57 -6.30 -4.11 -16.29
C ASP A 57 -7.28 -5.10 -15.66
N THR A 58 -6.77 -6.25 -15.19
CA THR A 58 -7.57 -7.24 -14.47
C THR A 58 -6.81 -7.88 -13.32
N SER A 59 -7.54 -8.27 -12.26
CA SER A 59 -6.95 -9.03 -11.15
C SER A 59 -6.54 -10.45 -11.55
N ARG A 60 -6.90 -10.94 -12.75
CA ARG A 60 -6.55 -12.28 -13.22
C ARG A 60 -5.11 -12.36 -13.70
N ASP A 61 -4.62 -11.25 -14.26
CA ASP A 61 -3.27 -11.17 -14.85
C ASP A 61 -2.21 -10.76 -13.83
N TRP A 62 -2.63 -10.30 -12.64
CA TRP A 62 -1.71 -9.95 -11.58
C TRP A 62 -1.08 -11.21 -10.96
N THR A 63 0.25 -11.17 -10.84
CA THR A 63 1.04 -12.25 -10.26
C THR A 63 1.98 -11.73 -9.18
N LEU A 64 2.27 -12.60 -8.22
CA LEU A 64 3.28 -12.43 -7.19
C LEU A 64 4.43 -13.41 -7.45
N THR A 65 5.64 -12.88 -7.61
CA THR A 65 6.85 -13.71 -7.65
C THR A 65 7.43 -13.83 -6.25
N ILE A 66 7.74 -15.07 -5.84
CA ILE A 66 8.54 -15.38 -4.66
C ILE A 66 9.87 -15.95 -5.15
N ASP A 67 10.97 -15.27 -4.84
CA ASP A 67 12.33 -15.63 -5.27
C ASP A 67 13.37 -15.29 -4.19
N GLY A 68 14.65 -15.24 -4.57
CA GLY A 68 15.76 -14.96 -3.67
C GLY A 68 16.19 -16.18 -2.84
N GLU A 69 16.34 -15.99 -1.53
CA GLU A 69 16.85 -17.00 -0.58
C GLU A 69 15.77 -18.02 -0.18
N VAL A 70 15.21 -18.71 -1.17
CA VAL A 70 14.20 -19.77 -1.02
C VAL A 70 14.57 -21.01 -1.83
N GLU A 71 14.14 -22.19 -1.40
CA GLU A 71 14.40 -23.44 -2.11
C GLU A 71 13.49 -23.64 -3.33
N ARG A 72 12.28 -23.07 -3.30
CA ARG A 72 11.26 -23.24 -4.33
C ARG A 72 10.74 -21.87 -4.78
N PRO A 73 11.50 -21.14 -5.62
CA PRO A 73 11.00 -19.91 -6.21
C PRO A 73 9.77 -20.21 -7.09
N GLY A 74 8.86 -19.25 -7.21
CA GLY A 74 7.63 -19.48 -7.98
C GLY A 74 6.79 -18.23 -8.20
N VAL A 75 5.95 -18.30 -9.23
CA VAL A 75 5.01 -17.23 -9.62
C VAL A 75 3.59 -17.67 -9.26
N TRP A 76 2.88 -16.79 -8.56
CA TRP A 76 1.58 -17.07 -7.97
C TRP A 76 0.52 -16.12 -8.50
N THR A 77 -0.62 -16.66 -8.93
CA THR A 77 -1.83 -15.85 -9.15
C THR A 77 -2.59 -15.71 -7.83
N VAL A 78 -3.46 -14.70 -7.73
CA VAL A 78 -4.34 -14.53 -6.54
C VAL A 78 -5.21 -15.76 -6.32
N ALA A 79 -5.72 -16.39 -7.39
CA ALA A 79 -6.52 -17.61 -7.31
C ALA A 79 -5.73 -18.77 -6.69
N ARG A 80 -4.51 -19.01 -7.17
CA ARG A 80 -3.65 -20.09 -6.64
C ARG A 80 -3.27 -19.86 -5.18
N LEU A 81 -3.03 -18.62 -4.77
CA LEU A 81 -2.79 -18.31 -3.35
C LEU A 81 -3.99 -18.70 -2.48
N ARG A 82 -5.20 -18.32 -2.89
CA ARG A 82 -6.45 -18.65 -2.16
C ARG A 82 -6.75 -20.14 -2.11
N GLU A 83 -6.47 -20.87 -3.19
CA GLU A 83 -6.66 -22.32 -3.24
C GLU A 83 -5.63 -23.06 -2.39
N ARG A 84 -4.39 -22.56 -2.34
CA ARG A 84 -3.28 -23.26 -1.71
C ARG A 84 -3.18 -23.02 -0.21
N PHE A 85 -3.55 -21.84 0.26
CA PHE A 85 -3.33 -21.40 1.65
C PHE A 85 -4.63 -20.99 2.33
N GLU A 86 -4.66 -21.08 3.65
CA GLU A 86 -5.78 -20.59 4.45
C GLU A 86 -5.98 -19.09 4.21
N THR A 87 -7.21 -18.70 3.87
CA THR A 87 -7.60 -17.29 3.82
C THR A 87 -8.01 -16.84 5.21
N VAL A 88 -7.35 -15.81 5.72
CA VAL A 88 -7.60 -15.26 7.05
C VAL A 88 -7.97 -13.79 7.00
N THR A 89 -8.71 -13.35 8.01
CA THR A 89 -9.05 -11.95 8.22
C THR A 89 -8.41 -11.46 9.51
N ILE A 90 -7.64 -10.37 9.44
CA ILE A 90 -7.08 -9.68 10.60
C ILE A 90 -7.64 -8.26 10.66
N THR A 91 -7.91 -7.77 11.87
CA THR A 91 -8.22 -6.34 12.07
C THR A 91 -6.95 -5.64 12.48
N ALA A 92 -6.53 -4.63 11.71
CA ALA A 92 -5.30 -3.90 11.99
C ALA A 92 -5.41 -2.44 11.57
N VAL A 93 -4.71 -1.59 12.34
CA VAL A 93 -4.51 -0.18 12.04
C VAL A 93 -3.30 -0.03 11.11
N LEU A 94 -3.48 0.74 10.05
CA LEU A 94 -2.39 1.25 9.23
C LEU A 94 -2.23 2.74 9.52
N GLU A 95 -1.03 3.15 9.93
CA GLU A 95 -0.71 4.54 10.22
C GLU A 95 0.52 4.96 9.41
N CYS A 96 0.44 6.14 8.79
CA CYS A 96 1.59 6.75 8.15
C CYS A 96 2.54 7.29 9.22
N ALA A 97 3.84 7.00 9.09
CA ALA A 97 4.86 7.61 9.94
C ALA A 97 4.89 9.16 9.88
N GLY A 98 4.24 9.77 8.88
CA GLY A 98 4.06 11.21 8.77
C GLY A 98 2.82 11.76 9.47
N ASN A 99 1.96 10.93 10.07
CA ASN A 99 0.75 11.40 10.76
C ASN A 99 1.12 12.45 11.84
N GLY A 100 0.39 13.55 11.88
CA GLY A 100 0.65 14.69 12.76
C GLY A 100 1.78 15.63 12.31
N ARG A 101 2.39 15.42 11.13
CA ARG A 101 3.53 16.26 10.69
C ARG A 101 3.22 17.76 10.66
N SER A 102 1.98 18.15 10.36
CA SER A 102 1.58 19.57 10.34
C SER A 102 1.66 20.26 11.71
N GLN A 103 1.91 19.51 12.80
CA GLN A 103 1.98 20.04 14.16
C GLN A 103 3.41 20.36 14.63
N PHE A 104 4.45 20.03 13.85
CA PHE A 104 5.82 20.35 14.21
C PHE A 104 6.11 21.86 14.08
N SER A 105 6.90 22.38 15.02
CA SER A 105 7.45 23.74 15.00
C SER A 105 8.94 23.69 15.39
N PRO A 106 9.88 24.04 14.49
CA PRO A 106 9.65 24.53 13.12
C PRO A 106 9.08 23.43 12.20
N ALA A 107 8.50 23.85 11.06
CA ALA A 107 8.00 22.92 10.06
C ALA A 107 9.12 22.00 9.54
N THR A 108 8.78 20.74 9.28
CA THR A 108 9.69 19.70 8.80
C THR A 108 9.39 19.31 7.36
N ASP A 109 10.37 18.77 6.66
CA ASP A 109 10.22 18.27 5.30
C ASP A 109 9.17 17.15 5.17
N GLY A 110 8.52 17.11 4.01
CA GLY A 110 7.54 16.10 3.62
C GLY A 110 6.09 16.60 3.66
N LEU A 111 5.15 15.72 3.35
CA LEU A 111 3.72 16.05 3.26
C LEU A 111 3.18 16.53 4.63
N PRO A 112 2.50 17.67 4.71
CA PRO A 112 2.01 18.24 5.97
C PRO A 112 0.72 17.55 6.40
N TRP A 113 0.79 16.24 6.66
CA TRP A 113 -0.31 15.45 7.21
C TRP A 113 -0.83 16.07 8.50
N ARG A 114 -2.15 16.17 8.63
CA ARG A 114 -2.82 16.47 9.89
C ARG A 114 -2.90 15.16 10.69
N LEU A 115 -4.00 14.91 11.36
CA LEU A 115 -4.19 13.75 12.21
C LEU A 115 -4.98 12.62 11.52
N GLY A 116 -5.18 12.71 10.21
CA GLY A 116 -6.02 11.79 9.45
C GLY A 116 -5.24 10.67 8.73
N ALA A 117 -3.91 10.65 8.79
CA ALA A 117 -3.07 9.70 8.07
C ALA A 117 -3.02 8.31 8.76
N VAL A 118 -4.19 7.83 9.18
CA VAL A 118 -4.39 6.58 9.93
C VAL A 118 -5.76 5.98 9.59
N GLY A 119 -5.88 4.66 9.61
CA GLY A 119 -7.16 3.97 9.44
C GLY A 119 -7.12 2.52 9.94
N CYS A 120 -8.24 2.04 10.46
CA CYS A 120 -8.42 0.66 10.91
C CYS A 120 -9.25 -0.12 9.89
N ALA A 121 -8.79 -1.27 9.44
CA ALA A 121 -9.53 -2.11 8.49
C ALA A 121 -9.46 -3.59 8.85
N ARG A 122 -10.38 -4.35 8.25
CA ARG A 122 -10.32 -5.81 8.18
C ARG A 122 -9.58 -6.20 6.91
N TRP A 123 -8.40 -6.77 7.06
CA TRP A 123 -7.52 -7.20 5.98
C TRP A 123 -7.70 -8.69 5.76
N THR A 124 -8.14 -9.07 4.57
CA THR A 124 -8.35 -10.47 4.19
C THR A 124 -7.30 -10.91 3.18
N GLY A 125 -6.62 -12.02 3.45
CA GLY A 125 -5.59 -12.55 2.57
C GLY A 125 -5.02 -13.87 3.06
N VAL A 126 -3.91 -14.29 2.47
CA VAL A 126 -3.13 -15.45 2.92
C VAL A 126 -1.98 -14.96 3.80
N ARG A 127 -1.57 -15.78 4.79
CA ARG A 127 -0.44 -15.38 5.65
C ARG A 127 0.86 -15.48 4.87
N LEU A 128 1.68 -14.41 4.90
CA LEU A 128 3.01 -14.41 4.29
C LEU A 128 3.88 -15.55 4.84
N ARG A 129 3.80 -15.83 6.14
CA ARG A 129 4.43 -16.99 6.79
C ARG A 129 4.19 -18.30 6.03
N ASP A 130 2.94 -18.58 5.64
CA ASP A 130 2.57 -19.86 5.07
C ASP A 130 3.10 -19.97 3.63
N VAL A 131 3.08 -18.86 2.89
CA VAL A 131 3.70 -18.75 1.56
C VAL A 131 5.22 -18.96 1.63
N LEU A 132 5.90 -18.31 2.58
CA LEU A 132 7.34 -18.43 2.77
C LEU A 132 7.76 -19.83 3.25
N ALA A 133 7.01 -20.43 4.17
CA ALA A 133 7.23 -21.82 4.60
C ALA A 133 7.09 -22.79 3.42
N HIS A 134 6.10 -22.55 2.54
CA HIS A 134 5.93 -23.34 1.33
C HIS A 134 7.07 -23.11 0.32
N ALA A 135 7.56 -21.90 0.15
CA ALA A 135 8.73 -21.60 -0.68
C ALA A 135 10.03 -22.22 -0.10
N GLY A 136 10.07 -22.46 1.21
CA GLY A 136 11.24 -23.00 1.91
C GLY A 136 12.34 -21.97 2.02
N VAL A 137 12.17 -20.98 2.90
CA VAL A 137 13.19 -19.96 3.18
C VAL A 137 14.49 -20.62 3.65
N ARG A 138 15.61 -20.22 3.05
CA ARG A 138 16.95 -20.72 3.39
C ARG A 138 17.44 -20.12 4.70
N THR A 139 18.31 -20.82 5.40
CA THR A 139 18.93 -20.33 6.66
C THR A 139 19.85 -19.12 6.45
N SER A 140 20.27 -18.87 5.21
CA SER A 140 21.02 -17.67 4.79
C SER A 140 20.14 -16.42 4.65
N ALA A 141 18.81 -16.56 4.62
CA ALA A 141 17.92 -15.42 4.49
C ALA A 141 17.95 -14.54 5.75
N VAL A 142 18.08 -13.23 5.56
CA VAL A 142 18.15 -12.24 6.66
C VAL A 142 16.95 -11.29 6.66
N TYR A 143 16.31 -11.11 5.51
CA TYR A 143 15.25 -10.11 5.33
C TYR A 143 14.43 -10.46 4.08
N THR A 144 13.13 -10.15 4.08
CA THR A 144 12.30 -10.21 2.86
C THR A 144 12.39 -8.91 2.08
N GLY A 145 12.55 -8.96 0.76
CA GLY A 145 12.41 -7.79 -0.11
C GLY A 145 11.03 -7.75 -0.75
N HIS A 146 10.30 -6.64 -0.60
CA HIS A 146 9.01 -6.44 -1.25
C HIS A 146 9.13 -5.35 -2.32
N TYR A 147 8.71 -5.68 -3.53
CA TYR A 147 8.77 -4.81 -4.69
C TYR A 147 7.37 -4.68 -5.29
N ALA A 148 6.98 -3.45 -5.56
CA ALA A 148 5.72 -3.13 -6.22
C ALA A 148 5.99 -2.61 -7.65
N PRO A 149 4.99 -2.72 -8.55
CA PRO A 149 5.14 -2.27 -9.94
C PRO A 149 5.09 -0.75 -10.08
N ASP A 150 4.81 0.00 -9.01
CA ASP A 150 4.78 1.45 -9.04
C ASP A 150 6.17 2.05 -9.28
N ARG A 151 6.18 3.18 -9.99
CA ARG A 151 7.38 3.90 -10.42
C ARG A 151 7.37 5.31 -9.86
N LEU A 152 8.55 5.84 -9.56
CA LEU A 152 8.67 7.23 -9.12
C LEU A 152 8.07 8.16 -10.17
N LEU A 153 7.34 9.18 -9.73
CA LEU A 153 6.74 10.16 -10.63
C LEU A 153 7.81 10.99 -11.35
N ALA A 154 8.83 11.42 -10.61
CA ALA A 154 9.94 12.22 -11.16
C ALA A 154 10.88 11.43 -12.08
N ASP A 155 10.96 10.11 -11.89
CA ASP A 155 11.79 9.22 -12.70
C ASP A 155 11.12 7.84 -12.85
N PRO A 156 10.31 7.65 -13.91
CA PRO A 156 9.59 6.40 -14.14
C PRO A 156 10.48 5.17 -14.39
N SER A 157 11.79 5.36 -14.63
CA SER A 157 12.73 4.24 -14.77
C SER A 157 13.04 3.56 -13.43
N ARG A 158 12.76 4.24 -12.31
CA ARG A 158 13.07 3.78 -10.96
C ARG A 158 11.82 3.27 -10.23
N PRO A 159 11.94 2.19 -9.43
CA PRO A 159 10.84 1.76 -8.57
C PRO A 159 10.49 2.86 -7.56
N ALA A 160 9.20 3.04 -7.30
CA ALA A 160 8.72 4.06 -6.37
C ALA A 160 9.12 3.76 -4.93
N LEU A 161 8.98 2.49 -4.55
CA LEU A 161 9.27 2.02 -3.21
C LEU A 161 9.69 0.55 -3.22
N SER A 162 10.65 0.23 -2.35
CA SER A 162 10.83 -1.13 -1.84
C SER A 162 10.92 -1.06 -0.32
N ARG A 163 10.34 -2.06 0.33
CA ARG A 163 10.32 -2.26 1.79
C ARG A 163 10.50 -3.73 2.06
N GLY A 164 10.71 -4.09 3.32
CA GLY A 164 10.73 -5.48 3.70
C GLY A 164 10.54 -5.67 5.18
N LEU A 165 10.78 -6.88 5.65
CA LEU A 165 10.72 -7.26 7.05
C LEU A 165 11.87 -8.23 7.38
N PRO A 166 12.40 -8.21 8.62
CA PRO A 166 13.31 -9.26 9.09
C PRO A 166 12.67 -10.65 9.01
#